data_AF-A0A6B9TAD1-F1
#
_entry.id   AF-A0A6B9TAD1-F1
#
_cell.length_a   1.000
_cell.length_b   1.000
_cell.length_c   1.000
_cell.angle_alpha   90.00
_cell.angle_beta   90.00
_cell.angle_gamma   90.00
#
_symmetry.space_group_name_H-M   'P 1'
#
loop_
_entity.id
_entity.type
_entity.pdbx_description
1 polymer ?
#
loop_
_entity_poly.entity_id
_entity_poly.type
_entity_poly.pdbx_seq_one_letter_code
_entity_poly.pdbx_strand_id
1 'polypeptide(L)'
;MHIMEGYLDPIWCAVWFILAIPFIVFGARAIVKLMREHPEQKMTVALAGAFIFLLSSLKLPSATGSSSHPTGTGLSAVLYGVSATSFLALIVLIFQAILLAHGGLTTLGANVFSMGIFGPFCGVIIWNVMRKAGASIPVSMLGAAIIADLLTYVCTAVQMSLNWGGFSEFMTTFAITQIPLSIIEGILFYMFATYLLNNKPEVFETAGGIIFPRKEAVAVNESGSKKSKTIYVAGFIVIAIAVIAILAYGNANGFGFGGADDAAGGIVGDDYVPWWSGIWGSYELPGETESMLFALQAAIGAIIIGFFIGRYTKNKSEREQREVGGNGGSKKVQTSAEPVSEPAPAQTEKYYYR
;
A
#
# COMPACT_ATOMS: atom_id res chain seq x y z
N MET A 1 -8.90 -1.65 -9.81
CA MET A 1 -9.38 -1.58 -11.21
C MET A 1 -8.20 -1.43 -12.14
N HIS A 2 -7.69 -2.55 -12.64
CA HIS A 2 -6.60 -2.52 -13.59
C HIS A 2 -7.17 -2.36 -15.00
N ILE A 3 -6.58 -1.47 -15.77
CA ILE A 3 -6.84 -1.45 -17.20
C ILE A 3 -6.16 -2.68 -17.80
N MET A 4 -6.96 -3.51 -18.45
CA MET A 4 -6.55 -4.78 -19.05
C MET A 4 -5.55 -4.57 -20.18
N GLU A 5 -4.85 -5.65 -20.56
CA GLU A 5 -3.88 -5.63 -21.64
C GLU A 5 -4.50 -5.18 -22.97
N GLY A 6 -3.87 -4.21 -23.64
CA GLY A 6 -4.29 -3.76 -24.96
C GLY A 6 -5.65 -3.03 -24.99
N TYR A 7 -6.22 -2.64 -23.84
CA TYR A 7 -7.50 -1.89 -23.75
C TYR A 7 -7.37 -0.38 -23.96
N LEU A 8 -6.13 0.12 -24.09
CA LEU A 8 -5.84 1.49 -24.48
C LEU A 8 -5.09 1.47 -25.80
N ASP A 9 -5.36 2.44 -26.66
CA ASP A 9 -4.61 2.61 -27.90
C ASP A 9 -3.12 2.88 -27.60
N PRO A 10 -2.21 2.48 -28.50
CA PRO A 10 -0.77 2.65 -28.30
C PRO A 10 -0.35 4.08 -27.92
N ILE A 11 -1.02 5.09 -28.47
CA ILE A 11 -0.77 6.51 -28.19
C ILE A 11 -1.08 6.81 -26.72
N TRP A 12 -2.23 6.36 -26.22
CA TRP A 12 -2.62 6.56 -24.82
C TRP A 12 -1.71 5.81 -23.86
N CYS A 13 -1.32 4.57 -24.19
CA CYS A 13 -0.30 3.84 -23.44
C CYS A 13 1.00 4.66 -23.30
N ALA A 14 1.51 5.21 -24.41
CA ALA A 14 2.71 6.04 -24.41
C ALA A 14 2.56 7.31 -23.56
N VAL A 15 1.43 8.02 -23.67
CA VAL A 15 1.14 9.22 -22.86
C VAL A 15 1.20 8.90 -21.38
N TRP A 16 0.55 7.82 -20.94
CA TRP A 16 0.54 7.45 -19.53
C TRP A 16 1.91 7.01 -19.01
N PHE A 17 2.72 6.32 -19.83
CA PHE A 17 4.11 6.04 -19.48
C PHE A 17 4.93 7.32 -19.32
N ILE A 18 4.81 8.28 -20.24
CA ILE A 18 5.52 9.56 -20.15
C ILE A 18 5.18 10.29 -18.85
N LEU A 19 3.90 10.26 -18.44
CA LEU A 19 3.46 10.89 -17.19
C LEU A 19 3.91 10.13 -15.94
N ALA A 20 3.97 8.80 -15.98
CA ALA A 20 4.33 7.97 -14.83
C ALA A 20 5.85 7.90 -14.59
N ILE A 21 6.67 7.87 -15.66
CA ILE A 21 8.13 7.66 -15.61
C ILE A 21 8.84 8.60 -14.63
N PRO A 22 8.58 9.93 -14.60
CA PRO A 22 9.27 10.83 -13.67
C PRO A 22 9.11 10.39 -12.21
N PHE A 23 7.89 10.06 -11.79
CA PHE A 23 7.60 9.64 -10.42
C PHE A 23 8.27 8.31 -10.09
N ILE A 24 8.21 7.34 -11.01
CA ILE A 24 8.86 6.04 -10.90
C ILE A 24 10.37 6.22 -10.72
N VAL A 25 11.01 7.02 -11.57
CA VAL A 25 12.46 7.25 -11.53
C VAL A 25 12.87 7.96 -10.24
N PHE A 26 12.13 8.97 -9.81
CA PHE A 26 12.38 9.62 -8.52
C PHE A 26 12.17 8.66 -7.35
N GLY A 27 11.14 7.83 -7.40
CA GLY A 27 10.85 6.78 -6.43
C GLY A 27 11.97 5.75 -6.31
N ALA A 28 12.43 5.23 -7.44
CA ALA A 28 13.53 4.28 -7.52
C ALA A 28 14.81 4.88 -6.92
N ARG A 29 15.16 6.12 -7.31
CA ARG A 29 16.33 6.82 -6.78
C ARG A 29 16.22 7.07 -5.27
N ALA A 30 15.03 7.47 -4.80
CA ALA A 30 14.76 7.70 -3.39
C ALA A 30 14.94 6.42 -2.56
N ILE A 31 14.37 5.30 -3.02
CA ILE A 31 14.52 3.99 -2.36
C ILE A 31 15.98 3.54 -2.37
N VAL A 32 16.67 3.62 -3.51
CA VAL A 32 18.09 3.24 -3.61
C VAL A 32 18.96 4.10 -2.70
N LYS A 33 18.70 5.41 -2.64
CA LYS A 33 19.42 6.33 -1.74
C LYS A 33 19.18 5.95 -0.28
N LEU A 34 17.93 5.74 0.12
CA LEU A 34 17.58 5.31 1.48
C LEU A 34 18.29 4.00 1.86
N MET A 35 18.28 3.02 0.96
CA MET A 35 18.93 1.74 1.18
C MET A 35 20.46 1.85 1.30
N ARG A 36 21.08 2.88 0.71
CA ARG A 36 22.53 3.13 0.81
C ARG A 36 22.89 3.86 2.10
N GLU A 37 22.12 4.88 2.46
CA GLU A 37 22.38 5.72 3.64
C GLU A 37 21.96 5.05 4.94
N HIS A 38 20.90 4.25 4.90
CA HIS A 38 20.32 3.51 6.04
C HIS A 38 20.18 2.02 5.71
N PRO A 39 21.28 1.24 5.72
CA PRO A 39 21.25 -0.19 5.43
C PRO A 39 20.25 -0.99 6.29
N GLU A 40 20.00 -0.53 7.52
CA GLU A 40 19.00 -1.05 8.44
C GLU A 40 17.55 -0.92 7.92
N GLN A 41 17.27 0.09 7.09
CA GLN A 41 15.95 0.34 6.51
C GLN A 41 15.66 -0.50 5.27
N LYS A 42 16.67 -1.16 4.68
CA LYS A 42 16.48 -2.11 3.56
C LYS A 42 15.40 -3.15 3.87
N MET A 43 15.40 -3.64 5.11
CA MET A 43 14.44 -4.64 5.56
C MET A 43 13.03 -4.07 5.68
N THR A 44 12.89 -2.84 6.17
CA THR A 44 11.59 -2.16 6.28
C THR A 44 10.98 -1.89 4.90
N VAL A 45 11.78 -1.43 3.94
CA VAL A 45 11.32 -1.18 2.56
C VAL A 45 10.95 -2.49 1.85
N ALA A 46 11.75 -3.55 2.03
CA ALA A 46 11.43 -4.86 1.48
C ALA A 46 10.13 -5.44 2.08
N LEU A 47 9.94 -5.30 3.39
CA LEU A 47 8.73 -5.71 4.07
C LEU A 47 7.52 -4.88 3.64
N ALA A 48 7.69 -3.58 3.37
CA ALA A 48 6.65 -2.71 2.83
C ALA A 48 6.21 -3.17 1.43
N GLY A 49 7.16 -3.43 0.53
CA GLY A 49 6.87 -3.96 -0.81
C GLY A 49 6.17 -5.32 -0.74
N ALA A 50 6.66 -6.23 0.12
CA ALA A 50 6.04 -7.53 0.34
C ALA A 50 4.63 -7.42 0.97
N PHE A 51 4.41 -6.42 1.82
CA PHE A 51 3.10 -6.15 2.43
C PHE A 51 2.11 -5.58 1.42
N ILE A 52 2.51 -4.64 0.56
CA ILE A 52 1.67 -4.14 -0.54
C ILE A 52 1.32 -5.31 -1.47
N PHE A 53 2.32 -6.11 -1.82
CA PHE A 53 2.13 -7.30 -2.66
C PHE A 53 1.18 -8.33 -2.03
N LEU A 54 1.33 -8.60 -0.73
CA LEU A 54 0.44 -9.49 0.03
C LEU A 54 -0.97 -8.91 0.16
N LEU A 55 -1.14 -7.64 0.49
CA LEU A 55 -2.46 -7.02 0.57
C LEU A 55 -3.17 -7.03 -0.78
N SER A 56 -2.43 -6.75 -1.87
CA SER A 56 -2.95 -6.85 -3.24
C SER A 56 -3.29 -8.27 -3.68
N SER A 57 -3.00 -9.28 -2.85
CA SER A 57 -3.41 -10.67 -3.10
C SER A 57 -4.69 -11.08 -2.36
N LEU A 58 -5.20 -10.25 -1.45
CA LEU A 58 -6.39 -10.56 -0.66
C LEU A 58 -7.65 -10.38 -1.51
N LYS A 59 -8.11 -11.48 -2.10
CA LYS A 59 -9.33 -11.55 -2.92
C LYS A 59 -10.57 -11.37 -2.02
N LEU A 60 -11.18 -10.19 -2.08
CA LEU A 60 -12.43 -9.87 -1.42
C LEU A 60 -13.61 -10.11 -2.38
N PRO A 61 -14.73 -10.68 -1.91
CA PRO A 61 -15.90 -10.88 -2.75
C PRO A 61 -16.48 -9.52 -3.20
N SER A 62 -16.65 -9.34 -4.51
CA SER A 62 -17.29 -8.17 -5.13
C SER A 62 -18.78 -8.42 -5.41
N ALA A 63 -19.58 -7.35 -5.54
CA ALA A 63 -21.02 -7.41 -5.86
C ALA A 63 -21.27 -8.07 -7.22
N THR A 64 -20.29 -7.99 -8.11
CA THR A 64 -20.31 -8.62 -9.42
C THR A 64 -19.67 -10.00 -9.40
N GLY A 65 -19.52 -10.67 -8.25
CA GLY A 65 -19.01 -12.05 -8.16
C GLY A 65 -17.53 -12.28 -8.49
N SER A 66 -16.81 -11.29 -9.02
CA SER A 66 -15.35 -11.35 -9.17
C SER A 66 -14.63 -10.80 -7.94
N SER A 67 -13.35 -10.51 -8.10
CA SER A 67 -12.33 -10.52 -7.09
C SER A 67 -11.64 -9.19 -7.04
N SER A 68 -12.21 -8.30 -6.24
CA SER A 68 -11.53 -7.07 -5.88
C SER A 68 -10.49 -7.38 -4.82
N HIS A 69 -9.35 -6.72 -4.85
CA HIS A 69 -8.35 -6.84 -3.79
C HIS A 69 -7.98 -5.47 -3.26
N PRO A 70 -7.63 -5.36 -1.97
CA PRO A 70 -7.10 -4.12 -1.42
C PRO A 70 -5.88 -3.66 -2.20
N THR A 71 -5.73 -2.37 -2.45
CA THR A 71 -4.55 -1.88 -3.20
C THR A 71 -3.35 -1.63 -2.27
N GLY A 72 -3.58 -1.26 -1.01
CA GLY A 72 -2.50 -0.94 -0.07
C GLY A 72 -1.77 0.36 -0.38
N THR A 73 -2.22 1.09 -1.40
CA THR A 73 -1.49 2.22 -1.98
C THR A 73 -1.60 3.46 -1.10
N GLY A 74 -2.78 3.74 -0.53
CA GLY A 74 -2.99 4.84 0.42
C GLY A 74 -2.13 4.72 1.68
N LEU A 75 -2.07 3.52 2.27
CA LEU A 75 -1.21 3.22 3.42
C LEU A 75 0.27 3.38 3.06
N SER A 76 0.70 2.80 1.93
CA SER A 76 2.07 2.92 1.45
C SER A 76 2.47 4.39 1.26
N ALA A 77 1.59 5.20 0.68
CA ALA A 77 1.85 6.61 0.41
C ALA A 77 2.02 7.42 1.69
N VAL A 78 1.20 7.15 2.72
CA VAL A 78 1.30 7.80 4.03
C VAL A 78 2.61 7.44 4.73
N LEU A 79 3.02 6.17 4.65
CA LEU A 79 4.22 5.70 5.35
C LEU A 79 5.53 6.06 4.61
N TYR A 80 5.56 5.85 3.30
CA TYR A 80 6.79 5.88 2.50
C TYR A 80 6.85 7.04 1.48
N GLY A 81 5.72 7.70 1.25
CA GLY A 81 5.59 8.79 0.29
C GLY A 81 5.26 8.32 -1.13
N VAL A 82 4.58 9.17 -1.89
CA VAL A 82 4.04 8.86 -3.23
C VAL A 82 5.10 8.36 -4.20
N SER A 83 6.30 8.94 -4.23
CA SER A 83 7.33 8.49 -5.17
C SER A 83 7.79 7.06 -4.85
N ALA A 84 8.04 6.73 -3.58
CA ALA A 84 8.39 5.36 -3.19
C ALA A 84 7.25 4.38 -3.50
N THR A 85 6.01 4.79 -3.21
CA THR A 85 4.80 4.04 -3.57
C THR A 85 4.69 3.80 -5.08
N SER A 86 5.00 4.78 -5.92
CA SER A 86 4.92 4.64 -7.38
C SER A 86 5.90 3.58 -7.93
N PHE A 87 7.11 3.50 -7.36
CA PHE A 87 8.08 2.47 -7.76
C PHE A 87 7.70 1.09 -7.22
N LEU A 88 7.22 1.01 -5.97
CA LEU A 88 6.73 -0.24 -5.42
C LEU A 88 5.48 -0.74 -6.18
N ALA A 89 4.57 0.15 -6.54
CA ALA A 89 3.40 -0.14 -7.36
C ALA A 89 3.80 -0.66 -8.74
N LEU A 90 4.80 -0.06 -9.40
CA LEU A 90 5.33 -0.59 -10.67
C LEU A 90 5.78 -2.06 -10.51
N ILE A 91 6.54 -2.37 -9.47
CA ILE A 91 7.02 -3.75 -9.23
C ILE A 91 5.83 -4.69 -9.04
N VAL A 92 4.88 -4.32 -8.17
CA VAL A 92 3.69 -5.13 -7.88
C VAL A 92 2.86 -5.34 -9.14
N LEU A 93 2.60 -4.30 -9.93
CA LEU A 93 1.82 -4.34 -11.15
C LEU A 93 2.48 -5.18 -12.25
N ILE A 94 3.82 -5.17 -12.35
CA ILE A 94 4.55 -6.07 -13.25
C ILE A 94 4.32 -7.53 -12.86
N PHE A 95 4.41 -7.85 -11.57
CA PHE A 95 4.15 -9.21 -11.11
C PHE A 95 2.70 -9.61 -11.33
N GLN A 96 1.73 -8.71 -11.11
CA GLN A 96 0.32 -8.99 -11.37
C GLN A 96 0.04 -9.23 -12.85
N ALA A 97 0.61 -8.41 -13.75
CA ALA A 97 0.46 -8.59 -15.18
C ALA A 97 1.09 -9.90 -15.68
N ILE A 98 2.29 -10.25 -15.19
CA ILE A 98 3.03 -11.44 -15.66
C ILE A 98 2.50 -12.72 -15.01
N LEU A 99 2.33 -12.74 -13.69
CA LEU A 99 2.03 -13.97 -12.93
C LEU A 99 0.54 -14.21 -12.75
N LEU A 100 -0.28 -13.16 -12.67
CA LEU A 100 -1.72 -13.29 -12.40
C LEU A 100 -2.61 -13.04 -13.63
N ALA A 101 -2.00 -12.72 -14.77
CA ALA A 101 -2.68 -12.16 -15.95
C ALA A 101 -3.67 -11.04 -15.60
N HIS A 102 -3.33 -10.23 -14.58
CA HIS A 102 -4.21 -9.20 -14.06
C HIS A 102 -3.61 -7.81 -14.37
N GLY A 103 -4.36 -7.00 -15.12
CA GLY A 103 -3.88 -5.76 -15.72
C GLY A 103 -3.18 -5.98 -17.06
N GLY A 104 -2.17 -5.17 -17.37
CA GLY A 104 -1.44 -5.25 -18.64
C GLY A 104 -0.08 -4.55 -18.60
N LEU A 105 0.85 -5.04 -19.42
CA LEU A 105 2.17 -4.46 -19.63
C LEU A 105 2.12 -3.23 -20.55
N THR A 106 1.24 -3.20 -21.55
CA THR A 106 1.03 -2.00 -22.38
C THR A 106 0.35 -0.89 -21.59
N THR A 107 -0.60 -1.26 -20.73
CA THR A 107 -1.37 -0.36 -19.87
C THR A 107 -0.70 -0.10 -18.52
N LEU A 108 0.48 -0.67 -18.29
CA LEU A 108 1.23 -0.55 -17.03
C LEU A 108 1.48 0.90 -16.64
N GLY A 109 1.81 1.76 -17.61
CA GLY A 109 1.97 3.20 -17.36
C GLY A 109 0.70 3.85 -16.79
N ALA A 110 -0.46 3.51 -17.34
CA ALA A 110 -1.75 4.02 -16.90
C ALA A 110 -2.12 3.49 -15.50
N ASN A 111 -1.93 2.19 -15.27
CA ASN A 111 -2.18 1.55 -13.98
C ASN A 111 -1.25 2.10 -12.87
N VAL A 112 0.04 2.30 -13.16
CA VAL A 112 0.96 2.94 -12.20
C VAL A 112 0.55 4.39 -11.94
N PHE A 113 0.08 5.11 -12.97
CA PHE A 113 -0.34 6.50 -12.79
C PHE A 113 -1.57 6.61 -11.88
N SER A 114 -2.61 5.80 -12.09
CA SER A 114 -3.81 5.84 -11.25
C SER A 114 -3.52 5.32 -9.83
N MET A 115 -3.00 4.10 -9.71
CA MET A 115 -2.85 3.39 -8.43
C MET A 115 -1.57 3.72 -7.65
N GLY A 116 -0.48 4.01 -8.35
CA GLY A 116 0.83 4.25 -7.75
C GLY A 116 1.13 5.74 -7.49
N ILE A 117 0.40 6.64 -8.15
CA ILE A 117 0.70 8.08 -8.14
C ILE A 117 -0.52 8.90 -7.73
N PHE A 118 -1.57 8.93 -8.56
CA PHE A 118 -2.68 9.88 -8.39
C PHE A 118 -3.52 9.59 -7.14
N GLY A 119 -4.01 8.35 -6.98
CA GLY A 119 -4.73 7.92 -5.77
C GLY A 119 -3.91 8.13 -4.49
N PRO A 120 -2.69 7.56 -4.41
CA PRO A 120 -1.73 7.81 -3.32
C PRO A 120 -1.52 9.28 -2.97
N PHE A 121 -1.36 10.14 -3.97
CA PHE A 121 -1.18 11.57 -3.78
C PHE A 121 -2.40 12.22 -3.13
N CYS A 122 -3.60 11.93 -3.62
CA CYS A 122 -4.85 12.38 -3.02
C CYS A 122 -5.01 11.86 -1.58
N GLY A 123 -4.68 10.59 -1.33
CA GLY A 123 -4.71 10.00 0.01
C GLY A 123 -3.79 10.72 1.00
N VAL A 124 -2.57 11.08 0.57
CA VAL A 124 -1.62 11.85 1.39
C VAL A 124 -2.12 13.27 1.68
N ILE A 125 -2.78 13.93 0.71
CA ILE A 125 -3.41 15.23 0.95
C ILE A 125 -4.46 15.11 2.06
N ILE A 126 -5.36 14.13 1.96
CA ILE A 126 -6.41 13.91 2.96
C ILE A 126 -5.83 13.56 4.32
N TRP A 127 -4.83 12.68 4.37
CA TRP A 127 -4.09 12.40 5.59
C TRP A 127 -3.59 13.68 6.26
N ASN A 128 -2.92 14.55 5.49
CA ASN A 128 -2.36 15.79 6.01
C ASN A 128 -3.45 16.76 6.50
N VAL A 129 -4.55 16.90 5.76
CA VAL A 129 -5.70 17.74 6.15
C VAL A 129 -6.32 17.23 7.44
N MET A 130 -6.59 15.93 7.55
CA MET A 130 -7.18 15.31 8.74
C MET A 130 -6.25 15.42 9.96
N ARG A 131 -4.95 15.18 9.77
CA ARG A 131 -3.95 15.35 10.84
C ARG A 131 -3.82 16.80 11.29
N LYS A 132 -3.92 17.78 10.39
CA LYS A 132 -3.95 19.21 10.75
C LYS A 132 -5.24 19.59 11.48
N ALA A 133 -6.37 18.95 11.16
CA ALA A 133 -7.65 19.13 11.84
C ALA A 133 -7.73 18.41 13.20
N GLY A 134 -6.67 17.73 13.65
CA GLY A 134 -6.62 17.05 14.94
C GLY A 134 -7.22 15.63 14.95
N ALA A 135 -7.59 15.06 13.79
CA ALA A 135 -8.07 13.69 13.73
C ALA A 135 -6.97 12.69 14.11
N SER A 136 -7.31 11.59 14.79
CA SER A 136 -6.36 10.55 15.20
C SER A 136 -5.71 9.85 13.99
N ILE A 137 -4.55 9.19 14.21
CA ILE A 137 -3.85 8.44 13.14
C ILE A 137 -4.77 7.38 12.49
N PRO A 138 -5.52 6.54 13.23
CA PRO A 138 -6.38 5.54 12.60
C PRO A 138 -7.49 6.14 11.75
N VAL A 139 -8.12 7.22 12.23
CA VAL A 139 -9.17 7.94 11.49
C VAL A 139 -8.59 8.60 10.24
N SER A 140 -7.40 9.20 10.34
CA SER A 140 -6.71 9.79 9.19
C SER A 140 -6.31 8.73 8.16
N MET A 141 -5.92 7.53 8.61
CA MET A 141 -5.58 6.41 7.73
C MET A 141 -6.81 5.90 6.97
N LEU A 142 -7.94 5.76 7.67
CA LEU A 142 -9.21 5.39 7.07
C LEU A 142 -9.59 6.36 5.95
N GLY A 143 -9.53 7.67 6.21
CA GLY A 143 -9.87 8.69 5.21
C GLY A 143 -8.90 8.70 4.03
N ALA A 144 -7.60 8.55 4.31
CA ALA A 144 -6.57 8.47 3.26
C ALA A 144 -6.78 7.27 2.33
N ALA A 145 -7.13 6.10 2.88
CA ALA A 145 -7.40 4.88 2.13
C ALA A 145 -8.62 5.04 1.21
N ILE A 146 -9.76 5.44 1.79
CA ILE A 146 -11.02 5.63 1.05
C ILE A 146 -10.81 6.60 -0.13
N ILE A 147 -10.16 7.73 0.14
CA ILE A 147 -9.96 8.74 -0.90
C ILE A 147 -8.92 8.30 -1.92
N ALA A 148 -7.86 7.60 -1.52
CA ALA A 148 -6.90 7.06 -2.48
C ALA A 148 -7.56 6.07 -3.45
N ASP A 149 -8.39 5.16 -2.95
CA ASP A 149 -9.08 4.15 -3.78
C ASP A 149 -10.12 4.79 -4.70
N LEU A 150 -10.97 5.67 -4.17
CA LEU A 150 -11.99 6.35 -4.97
C LEU A 150 -11.36 7.20 -6.08
N LEU A 151 -10.27 7.93 -5.78
CA LEU A 151 -9.63 8.81 -6.76
C LEU A 151 -8.77 8.03 -7.76
N THR A 152 -8.25 6.87 -7.38
CA THR A 152 -7.68 5.88 -8.31
C THR A 152 -8.73 5.49 -9.35
N TYR A 153 -9.92 5.13 -8.89
CA TYR A 153 -11.03 4.75 -9.76
C TYR A 153 -11.45 5.90 -10.69
N VAL A 154 -11.62 7.11 -10.16
CA VAL A 154 -11.93 8.30 -10.99
C VAL A 154 -10.86 8.51 -12.06
N CYS A 155 -9.59 8.36 -11.69
CA CYS A 155 -8.48 8.46 -12.64
C CYS A 155 -8.57 7.39 -13.73
N THR A 156 -8.82 6.12 -13.38
CA THR A 156 -9.02 5.04 -14.35
C THR A 156 -10.21 5.31 -15.28
N ALA A 157 -11.33 5.82 -14.77
CA ALA A 157 -12.48 6.20 -15.60
C ALA A 157 -12.13 7.34 -16.57
N VAL A 158 -11.34 8.33 -16.14
CA VAL A 158 -10.82 9.39 -17.04
C VAL A 158 -9.90 8.78 -18.10
N GLN A 159 -8.98 7.89 -17.71
CA GLN A 159 -8.05 7.22 -18.62
C GLN A 159 -8.80 6.46 -19.73
N MET A 160 -9.82 5.70 -19.34
CA MET A 160 -10.66 4.97 -20.28
C MET A 160 -11.49 5.91 -21.14
N SER A 161 -12.05 6.97 -20.55
CA SER A 161 -12.88 7.91 -21.29
C SER A 161 -12.13 8.76 -22.29
N LEU A 162 -10.87 9.07 -22.02
CA LEU A 162 -9.99 9.73 -22.99
C LEU A 162 -9.72 8.86 -24.23
N ASN A 163 -9.76 7.54 -24.08
CA ASN A 163 -9.61 6.59 -25.20
C ASN A 163 -10.94 6.32 -25.91
N TRP A 164 -12.01 6.03 -25.15
CA TRP A 164 -13.26 5.47 -25.67
C TRP A 164 -14.48 6.40 -25.58
N GLY A 165 -14.39 7.53 -24.86
CA GLY A 165 -15.56 8.33 -24.48
C GLY A 165 -16.29 7.75 -23.26
N GLY A 166 -17.52 8.19 -22.98
CA GLY A 166 -18.38 7.53 -21.97
C GLY A 166 -17.91 7.60 -20.51
N PHE A 167 -17.45 8.78 -20.03
CA PHE A 167 -16.98 8.94 -18.64
C PHE A 167 -18.04 8.53 -17.60
N SER A 168 -19.29 8.92 -17.83
CA SER A 168 -20.42 8.59 -16.95
C SER A 168 -20.63 7.09 -16.82
N GLU A 169 -20.50 6.36 -17.91
CA GLU A 169 -20.71 4.93 -18.03
C GLU A 169 -19.61 4.16 -17.29
N PHE A 170 -18.34 4.53 -17.51
CA PHE A 170 -17.23 3.98 -16.73
C PHE A 170 -17.38 4.31 -15.24
N MET A 171 -17.77 5.54 -14.91
CA MET A 171 -18.02 5.92 -13.53
C MET A 171 -19.12 5.05 -12.90
N THR A 172 -20.33 5.02 -13.44
CA THR A 172 -21.43 4.26 -12.83
C THR A 172 -21.12 2.77 -12.71
N THR A 173 -20.45 2.19 -13.70
CA THR A 173 -20.05 0.78 -13.73
C THR A 173 -19.08 0.43 -12.61
N PHE A 174 -18.02 1.21 -12.47
CA PHE A 174 -17.01 0.97 -11.44
C PHE A 174 -17.54 1.31 -10.03
N ALA A 175 -18.42 2.31 -9.89
CA ALA A 175 -18.94 2.75 -8.59
C ALA A 175 -19.58 1.61 -7.77
N ILE A 176 -20.26 0.68 -8.45
CA ILE A 176 -20.94 -0.48 -7.84
C ILE A 176 -19.97 -1.33 -7.01
N THR A 177 -18.73 -1.48 -7.47
CA THR A 177 -17.73 -2.34 -6.85
C THR A 177 -16.68 -1.56 -6.06
N GLN A 178 -16.32 -0.37 -6.53
CA GLN A 178 -15.21 0.41 -5.96
C GLN A 178 -15.61 1.20 -4.72
N ILE A 179 -16.85 1.71 -4.63
CA ILE A 179 -17.32 2.41 -3.43
C ILE A 179 -17.33 1.46 -2.22
N PRO A 180 -17.96 0.27 -2.28
CA PRO A 180 -17.95 -0.66 -1.15
C PRO A 180 -16.54 -1.14 -0.81
N LEU A 181 -15.70 -1.41 -1.82
CA LEU A 181 -14.31 -1.84 -1.62
C LEU A 181 -13.51 -0.79 -0.86
N SER A 182 -13.59 0.48 -1.25
CA SER A 182 -12.86 1.58 -0.60
C SER A 182 -13.21 1.71 0.88
N ILE A 183 -14.47 1.49 1.26
CA ILE A 183 -14.92 1.50 2.66
C ILE A 183 -14.34 0.32 3.42
N ILE A 184 -14.38 -0.89 2.84
CA ILE A 184 -13.80 -2.10 3.45
C ILE A 184 -12.29 -1.91 3.66
N GLU A 185 -11.56 -1.42 2.65
CA GLU A 185 -10.13 -1.14 2.74
C GLU A 185 -9.84 -0.05 3.78
N GLY A 186 -10.65 1.00 3.86
CA GLY A 186 -10.57 2.02 4.89
C GLY A 186 -10.73 1.50 6.31
N ILE A 187 -11.68 0.60 6.55
CA ILE A 187 -11.88 -0.06 7.85
C ILE A 187 -10.69 -0.98 8.18
N LEU A 188 -10.20 -1.72 7.18
CA LEU A 188 -9.03 -2.59 7.33
C LEU A 188 -7.79 -1.78 7.73
N PHE A 189 -7.55 -0.62 7.09
CA PHE A 189 -6.42 0.24 7.47
C PHE A 189 -6.63 1.04 8.74
N TYR A 190 -7.87 1.33 9.14
CA TYR A 190 -8.16 1.81 10.49
C TYR A 190 -7.69 0.81 11.54
N MET A 191 -8.08 -0.46 11.39
CA MET A 191 -7.68 -1.55 12.27
C MET A 191 -6.16 -1.74 12.26
N PHE A 192 -5.55 -1.72 11.08
CA PHE A 192 -4.11 -1.88 10.93
C PHE A 192 -3.33 -0.72 11.56
N ALA A 193 -3.76 0.53 11.34
CA ALA A 193 -3.15 1.69 11.97
C ALA A 193 -3.29 1.66 13.49
N THR A 194 -4.44 1.22 14.00
CA THR A 194 -4.67 0.99 15.44
C THR A 194 -3.72 -0.08 15.98
N TYR A 195 -3.50 -1.17 15.24
CA TYR A 195 -2.55 -2.21 15.62
C TYR A 195 -1.12 -1.66 15.67
N LEU A 196 -0.69 -0.96 14.62
CA LEU A 196 0.65 -0.39 14.53
C LEU A 196 0.92 0.63 15.63
N LEU A 197 -0.04 1.51 15.95
CA LEU A 197 0.11 2.46 17.06
C LEU A 197 0.34 1.77 18.40
N ASN A 198 -0.39 0.69 18.66
CA ASN A 198 -0.34 0.01 19.95
C ASN A 198 0.89 -0.89 20.11
N ASN A 199 1.45 -1.42 19.01
CA ASN A 199 2.51 -2.43 19.05
C ASN A 199 3.86 -1.95 18.47
N LYS A 200 3.83 -0.97 17.58
CA LYS A 200 4.95 -0.50 16.74
C LYS A 200 4.84 1.02 16.47
N PRO A 201 4.67 1.89 17.49
CA PRO A 201 4.44 3.33 17.28
C PRO A 201 5.58 4.00 16.50
N GLU A 202 6.81 3.50 16.65
CA GLU A 202 8.02 3.89 15.90
C GLU A 202 7.82 3.96 14.37
N VAL A 203 6.90 3.13 13.83
CA VAL A 203 6.56 3.13 12.39
C VAL A 203 5.97 4.47 11.96
N PHE A 204 5.16 5.11 12.82
CA PHE A 204 4.55 6.41 12.53
C PHE A 204 5.46 7.60 12.88
N GLU A 205 6.45 7.40 13.74
CA GLU A 205 7.50 8.38 14.03
C GLU A 205 8.49 8.49 12.86
N THR A 206 8.75 7.36 12.19
CA THR A 206 9.54 7.29 10.97
C THR A 206 8.68 7.53 9.71
N ALA A 207 7.34 7.49 9.85
CA ALA A 207 6.41 7.76 8.75
C ALA A 207 6.43 9.25 8.41
N GLY A 208 6.85 9.53 7.19
CA GLY A 208 7.06 10.91 6.76
C GLY A 208 7.92 11.01 5.52
N GLY A 209 7.88 10.03 4.62
CA GLY A 209 8.47 10.13 3.30
C GLY A 209 10.00 10.15 3.29
N ILE A 210 10.54 9.24 2.48
CA ILE A 210 11.95 9.25 2.03
C ILE A 210 12.31 10.58 1.30
N ILE A 211 11.32 11.44 1.01
CA ILE A 211 11.46 12.70 0.26
C ILE A 211 11.05 13.95 1.06
N PHE A 212 10.19 13.85 2.09
CA PHE A 212 9.76 15.00 2.89
C PHE A 212 9.71 14.65 4.39
N PRO A 213 10.86 14.40 5.04
CA PRO A 213 10.90 14.06 6.45
C PRO A 213 10.05 15.04 7.25
N ARG A 214 8.99 14.53 7.89
CA ARG A 214 8.15 15.35 8.74
C ARG A 214 9.02 15.85 9.89
N LYS A 215 9.17 17.17 10.04
CA LYS A 215 10.00 17.79 11.09
C LYS A 215 9.55 17.49 12.52
N GLU A 216 8.32 17.01 12.69
CA GLU A 216 7.73 16.72 13.98
C GLU A 216 7.24 15.28 14.00
N ALA A 217 7.69 14.51 15.00
CA ALA A 217 7.14 13.22 15.34
C ALA A 217 5.62 13.36 15.51
N VAL A 218 4.85 12.42 14.97
CA VAL A 218 3.41 12.45 15.17
C VAL A 218 3.16 12.26 16.66
N ALA A 219 2.71 13.32 17.35
CA ALA A 219 2.33 13.21 18.75
C ALA A 219 1.28 12.10 18.89
N VAL A 220 1.71 10.98 19.46
CA VAL A 220 0.84 9.85 19.82
C VAL A 220 0.08 10.26 21.08
N ASN A 221 -0.84 11.21 20.93
CA ASN A 221 -1.78 11.54 21.96
C ASN A 221 -2.90 10.50 21.86
N GLU A 222 -2.74 9.33 22.49
CA GLU A 222 -3.79 8.67 23.28
C GLU A 222 -3.37 7.29 23.81
N SER A 223 -3.76 7.09 25.07
CA SER A 223 -3.67 5.89 25.89
C SER A 223 -4.09 4.61 25.15
N GLY A 224 -3.18 3.63 25.08
CA GLY A 224 -3.47 2.27 24.66
C GLY A 224 -4.56 1.65 25.52
N SER A 225 -5.80 1.69 25.02
CA SER A 225 -6.96 1.15 25.73
C SER A 225 -7.06 -0.36 25.55
N LYS A 226 -7.41 -1.07 26.64
CA LYS A 226 -7.86 -2.47 26.68
C LYS A 226 -9.01 -2.81 25.70
N LYS A 227 -9.58 -1.84 24.98
CA LYS A 227 -10.61 -1.95 23.92
C LYS A 227 -10.11 -2.52 22.57
N SER A 228 -8.83 -2.86 22.45
CA SER A 228 -8.20 -3.38 21.22
C SER A 228 -9.01 -4.52 20.55
N LYS A 229 -9.38 -5.57 21.30
CA LYS A 229 -10.15 -6.71 20.75
C LYS A 229 -11.54 -6.32 20.23
N THR A 230 -12.27 -5.46 20.93
CA THR A 230 -13.62 -5.05 20.54
C THR A 230 -13.62 -4.27 19.23
N ILE A 231 -12.61 -3.43 18.99
CA ILE A 231 -12.46 -2.69 17.72
C ILE A 231 -12.27 -3.66 16.55
N TYR A 232 -11.42 -4.68 16.69
CA TYR A 232 -11.23 -5.65 15.61
C TYR A 232 -12.47 -6.50 15.37
N VAL A 233 -13.13 -6.97 16.44
CA VAL A 233 -14.38 -7.74 16.32
C VAL A 233 -15.45 -6.90 15.63
N ALA A 234 -15.66 -5.65 16.06
CA ALA A 234 -16.61 -4.74 15.42
C ALA A 234 -16.24 -4.47 13.96
N GLY A 235 -14.97 -4.18 13.66
CA GLY A 235 -14.50 -3.95 12.30
C GLY A 235 -14.71 -5.14 11.38
N PHE A 236 -14.35 -6.36 11.82
CA PHE A 236 -14.60 -7.57 11.05
C PHE A 236 -16.10 -7.88 10.88
N ILE A 237 -16.94 -7.60 11.89
CA ILE A 237 -18.40 -7.71 11.75
C ILE A 237 -18.91 -6.74 10.69
N VAL A 238 -18.47 -5.47 10.71
CA VAL A 238 -18.87 -4.47 9.70
C VAL A 238 -18.43 -4.90 8.30
N ILE A 239 -17.18 -5.38 8.14
CA ILE A 239 -16.69 -5.91 6.87
C ILE A 239 -17.53 -7.11 6.42
N ALA A 240 -17.83 -8.06 7.31
CA ALA A 240 -18.66 -9.23 6.99
C ALA A 240 -20.07 -8.83 6.56
N ILE A 241 -20.71 -7.89 7.25
CA ILE A 241 -22.02 -7.34 6.89
C ILE A 241 -21.96 -6.66 5.53
N ALA A 242 -20.94 -5.83 5.27
CA ALA A 242 -20.75 -5.18 3.98
C ALA A 242 -20.60 -6.20 2.85
N VAL A 243 -19.76 -7.22 3.04
CA VAL A 243 -19.57 -8.31 2.06
C VAL A 243 -20.88 -9.08 1.82
N ILE A 244 -21.63 -9.41 2.88
CA ILE A 244 -22.92 -10.10 2.73
C ILE A 244 -23.92 -9.21 1.96
N ALA A 245 -23.99 -7.92 2.26
CA ALA A 245 -24.87 -6.99 1.58
C ALA A 245 -24.50 -6.84 0.09
N ILE A 246 -23.20 -6.75 -0.21
CA ILE A 246 -22.64 -6.70 -1.57
C ILE A 246 -23.03 -7.96 -2.35
N LEU A 247 -22.86 -9.15 -1.78
CA LEU A 247 -23.21 -10.43 -2.40
C LEU A 247 -24.72 -10.59 -2.59
N ALA A 248 -25.52 -10.19 -1.60
CA ALA A 248 -26.98 -10.22 -1.67
C ALA A 248 -27.51 -9.27 -2.76
N TYR A 249 -26.94 -8.06 -2.86
CA TYR A 249 -27.25 -7.11 -3.92
C TYR A 249 -26.85 -7.67 -5.29
N GLY A 250 -25.66 -8.28 -5.39
CA GLY A 250 -25.18 -9.03 -6.55
C GLY A 250 -26.20 -10.02 -7.08
N ASN A 251 -26.58 -10.95 -6.20
CA ASN A 251 -27.53 -12.02 -6.49
C ASN A 251 -28.94 -11.48 -6.83
N ALA A 252 -29.41 -10.43 -6.15
CA ALA A 252 -30.74 -9.87 -6.38
C ALA A 252 -30.89 -9.15 -7.74
N ASN A 253 -29.81 -8.60 -8.27
CA ASN A 253 -29.81 -7.88 -9.55
C ASN A 253 -29.33 -8.75 -10.73
N GLY A 254 -29.08 -10.04 -10.51
CA GLY A 254 -28.66 -10.97 -11.55
C GLY A 254 -27.27 -10.66 -12.13
N PHE A 255 -26.41 -9.96 -11.38
CA PHE A 255 -25.03 -9.75 -11.80
C PHE A 255 -24.32 -11.13 -11.88
N GLY A 256 -23.77 -11.45 -13.06
CA GLY A 256 -22.92 -12.63 -13.23
C GLY A 256 -21.61 -12.50 -12.46
N PHE A 257 -20.84 -13.59 -12.37
CA PHE A 257 -19.48 -13.57 -11.82
C PHE A 257 -18.53 -12.90 -12.83
N GLY A 258 -18.29 -11.59 -12.70
CA GLY A 258 -17.39 -10.78 -13.54
C GLY A 258 -16.75 -9.61 -12.78
N GLY A 259 -15.49 -9.31 -13.08
CA GLY A 259 -14.70 -8.19 -12.54
C GLY A 259 -15.33 -6.87 -12.90
N ALA A 260 -15.05 -5.83 -12.14
CA ALA A 260 -15.28 -4.50 -12.67
C ALA A 260 -14.29 -4.18 -13.81
N ASP A 261 -13.13 -4.85 -13.85
CA ASP A 261 -12.23 -4.88 -15.00
C ASP A 261 -12.95 -5.50 -16.23
N ASP A 262 -13.62 -6.64 -16.08
CA ASP A 262 -14.41 -7.27 -17.16
C ASP A 262 -15.61 -6.42 -17.57
N ALA A 263 -16.30 -5.79 -16.61
CA ALA A 263 -17.43 -4.90 -16.88
C ALA A 263 -17.02 -3.65 -17.69
N ALA A 264 -15.75 -3.21 -17.57
CA ALA A 264 -15.22 -2.15 -18.41
C ALA A 264 -15.19 -2.56 -19.89
N GLY A 265 -14.91 -3.84 -20.19
CA GLY A 265 -14.88 -4.37 -21.55
C GLY A 265 -16.21 -4.24 -22.29
N GLY A 266 -17.33 -4.44 -21.58
CA GLY A 266 -18.67 -4.25 -22.15
C GLY A 266 -18.96 -2.82 -22.62
N ILE A 267 -18.22 -1.81 -22.12
CA ILE A 267 -18.36 -0.41 -22.55
C ILE A 267 -17.50 -0.12 -23.79
N VAL A 268 -16.33 -0.76 -23.89
CA VAL A 268 -15.41 -0.63 -25.04
C VAL A 268 -16.02 -1.22 -26.31
N GLY A 269 -16.95 -2.16 -26.16
CA GLY A 269 -17.73 -2.77 -27.24
C GLY A 269 -17.15 -4.12 -27.67
N ASP A 270 -18.04 -5.08 -27.95
CA ASP A 270 -17.69 -6.48 -28.23
C ASP A 270 -16.82 -6.67 -29.50
N ASP A 271 -16.79 -5.66 -30.37
CA ASP A 271 -16.03 -5.68 -31.63
C ASP A 271 -14.55 -5.23 -31.47
N TYR A 272 -14.16 -4.72 -30.30
CA TYR A 272 -12.79 -4.28 -30.08
C TYR A 272 -11.85 -5.45 -29.86
N VAL A 273 -10.81 -5.53 -30.70
CA VAL A 273 -9.74 -6.52 -30.57
C VAL A 273 -8.49 -5.82 -30.04
N PRO A 274 -7.92 -6.27 -28.89
CA PRO A 274 -6.68 -5.72 -28.38
C PRO A 274 -5.55 -5.76 -29.43
N TRP A 275 -4.89 -4.62 -29.64
CA TRP A 275 -3.77 -4.51 -30.59
C TRP A 275 -2.52 -5.29 -30.13
N TRP A 276 -2.48 -5.70 -28.87
CA TRP A 276 -1.50 -6.62 -28.33
C TRP A 276 -2.16 -7.49 -27.25
N SER A 277 -1.93 -8.81 -27.32
CA SER A 277 -2.61 -9.81 -26.49
C SER A 277 -1.80 -10.27 -25.28
N GLY A 278 -0.67 -9.63 -24.96
CA GLY A 278 0.06 -10.00 -23.76
C GLY A 278 0.92 -11.25 -23.90
N ILE A 279 1.51 -11.66 -22.77
CA ILE A 279 2.26 -12.92 -22.64
C ILE A 279 1.29 -14.11 -22.60
N TRP A 280 0.07 -13.88 -22.13
CA TRP A 280 -0.99 -14.89 -22.04
C TRP A 280 -1.79 -15.02 -23.35
N GLY A 281 -1.62 -14.11 -24.32
CA GLY A 281 -2.40 -14.11 -25.55
C GLY A 281 -3.89 -13.85 -25.27
N SER A 282 -4.77 -14.46 -26.06
CA SER A 282 -6.22 -14.43 -25.82
C SER A 282 -6.67 -15.44 -24.75
N TYR A 283 -5.74 -16.01 -23.97
CA TYR A 283 -6.08 -16.99 -22.94
C TYR A 283 -6.51 -16.27 -21.67
N GLU A 284 -7.81 -16.23 -21.44
CA GLU A 284 -8.38 -15.83 -20.16
C GLU A 284 -8.21 -16.97 -19.15
N LEU A 285 -7.60 -16.66 -18.01
CA LEU A 285 -7.41 -17.64 -16.95
C LEU A 285 -8.80 -18.04 -16.40
N PRO A 286 -9.10 -19.34 -16.25
CA PRO A 286 -10.28 -19.75 -15.51
C PRO A 286 -10.24 -19.14 -14.10
N GLY A 287 -11.37 -18.66 -13.59
CA GLY A 287 -11.43 -17.96 -12.29
C GLY A 287 -10.87 -18.76 -11.11
N GLU A 288 -10.89 -20.11 -11.17
CA GLU A 288 -10.21 -20.96 -10.19
C GLU A 288 -8.69 -20.87 -10.28
N THR A 289 -8.13 -20.83 -11.50
CA THR A 289 -6.68 -20.67 -11.72
C THR A 289 -6.22 -19.29 -11.27
N GLU A 290 -6.99 -18.25 -11.56
CA GLU A 290 -6.72 -16.91 -11.03
C GLU A 290 -6.69 -16.95 -9.49
N SER A 291 -7.71 -17.54 -8.86
CA SER A 291 -7.79 -17.66 -7.40
C SER A 291 -6.57 -18.39 -6.81
N MET A 292 -6.10 -19.45 -7.48
CA MET A 292 -4.88 -20.17 -7.09
C MET A 292 -3.62 -19.31 -7.23
N LEU A 293 -3.50 -18.53 -8.31
CA LEU A 293 -2.36 -17.65 -8.54
C LEU A 293 -2.34 -16.49 -7.53
N PHE A 294 -3.50 -15.93 -7.19
CA PHE A 294 -3.66 -14.96 -6.09
C PHE A 294 -3.28 -15.58 -4.73
N ALA A 295 -3.69 -16.82 -4.45
CA ALA A 295 -3.27 -17.54 -3.24
C ALA A 295 -1.75 -17.79 -3.21
N LEU A 296 -1.13 -18.09 -4.36
CA LEU A 296 0.32 -18.22 -4.49
C LEU A 296 1.02 -16.88 -4.24
N GLN A 297 0.48 -15.77 -4.77
CA GLN A 297 0.97 -14.43 -4.47
C GLN A 297 0.93 -14.13 -2.97
N ALA A 298 -0.18 -14.47 -2.31
CA ALA A 298 -0.33 -14.34 -0.87
C ALA A 298 0.72 -15.18 -0.11
N ALA A 299 0.95 -16.42 -0.54
CA ALA A 299 1.95 -17.29 0.05
C ALA A 299 3.37 -16.74 -0.10
N ILE A 300 3.74 -16.26 -1.30
CA ILE A 300 5.04 -15.64 -1.56
C ILE A 300 5.22 -14.39 -0.69
N GLY A 301 4.23 -13.50 -0.65
CA GLY A 301 4.24 -12.31 0.20
C GLY A 301 4.41 -12.68 1.68
N ALA A 302 3.70 -13.70 2.16
CA ALA A 302 3.77 -14.16 3.55
C ALA A 302 5.12 -14.77 3.90
N ILE A 303 5.72 -15.54 2.98
CA ILE A 303 7.06 -16.12 3.14
C ILE A 303 8.11 -15.01 3.23
N ILE A 304 8.05 -14.02 2.35
CA ILE A 304 8.98 -12.88 2.35
C ILE A 304 8.85 -12.11 3.68
N ILE A 305 7.63 -11.75 4.08
CA ILE A 305 7.37 -11.06 5.35
C ILE A 305 7.87 -11.89 6.54
N GLY A 306 7.53 -13.17 6.58
CA GLY A 306 7.92 -14.10 7.65
C GLY A 306 9.44 -14.25 7.77
N PHE A 307 10.14 -14.39 6.64
CA PHE A 307 11.60 -14.45 6.60
C PHE A 307 12.26 -13.20 7.19
N PHE A 308 11.77 -12.02 6.82
CA PHE A 308 12.31 -10.75 7.31
C PHE A 308 11.97 -10.48 8.79
N ILE A 309 10.73 -10.76 9.23
CA ILE A 309 10.34 -10.68 10.65
C ILE A 309 11.20 -11.63 11.51
N GLY A 310 11.41 -12.86 11.02
CA GLY A 310 12.26 -13.85 11.67
C GLY A 310 13.69 -13.37 11.84
N ARG A 311 14.27 -12.78 10.79
CA ARG A 311 15.63 -12.20 10.84
C ARG A 311 15.74 -10.99 11.76
N TYR A 312 14.74 -10.10 11.76
CA TYR A 312 14.72 -8.94 12.65
C TYR A 312 14.69 -9.35 14.13
N THR A 313 13.82 -10.31 14.46
CA THR A 313 13.69 -10.84 15.82
C THR A 313 14.99 -11.49 16.29
N LYS A 314 15.63 -12.29 15.42
CA LYS A 314 16.93 -12.91 15.70
C LYS A 314 18.02 -11.87 15.96
N ASN A 315 18.17 -10.88 15.09
CA ASN A 315 19.19 -9.83 15.24
C ASN A 315 18.97 -8.98 16.51
N LYS A 316 17.72 -8.74 16.91
CA LYS A 316 17.40 -8.05 18.16
C LYS A 316 17.79 -8.90 19.38
N SER A 317 17.43 -10.19 19.39
CA SER A 317 17.84 -11.09 20.48
C SER A 317 19.36 -11.24 20.58
N GLU A 318 20.09 -11.25 19.46
CA GLU A 318 21.55 -11.30 19.45
C GLU A 318 22.19 -9.99 19.95
N ARG A 319 21.59 -8.82 19.66
CA ARG A 319 22.02 -7.54 20.23
C ARG A 319 21.78 -7.47 21.73
N GLU A 320 20.60 -7.86 22.19
CA GLU A 320 20.26 -7.91 23.62
C GLU A 320 21.17 -8.90 24.37
N GLN A 321 21.47 -10.07 23.79
CA GLN A 321 22.42 -11.03 24.38
C GLN A 321 23.87 -10.51 24.41
N ARG A 322 24.28 -9.73 23.41
CA ARG A 322 25.62 -9.08 23.40
C ARG A 322 25.73 -7.94 24.42
N GLU A 323 24.66 -7.17 24.62
CA GLU A 323 24.61 -6.10 25.64
C GLU A 323 24.60 -6.68 27.05
N VAL A 324 23.86 -7.78 27.28
CA VAL A 324 23.85 -8.50 28.56
C VAL A 324 25.17 -9.24 28.81
N GLY A 325 25.78 -9.83 27.77
CA GLY A 325 27.07 -10.52 27.86
C GLY A 325 28.28 -9.59 27.99
N GLY A 326 28.20 -8.36 27.47
CA GLY A 326 29.26 -7.35 27.55
C GLY A 326 29.43 -6.72 28.93
N ASN A 327 28.41 -6.79 29.79
CA ASN A 327 28.46 -6.23 31.14
C ASN A 327 29.03 -7.20 32.21
N GLY A 328 29.40 -8.43 31.80
CA GLY A 328 29.95 -9.47 32.69
C GLY A 328 31.47 -9.67 32.63
N GLY A 329 32.19 -8.89 31.82
CA GLY A 329 33.61 -9.12 31.52
C GLY A 329 34.56 -8.04 32.05
N SER A 330 35.09 -8.25 33.26
CA SER A 330 36.39 -7.76 33.77
C SER A 330 36.70 -6.25 33.62
N LYS A 331 36.54 -5.49 34.72
CA LYS A 331 37.50 -4.42 35.04
C LYS A 331 38.27 -4.80 36.30
N LYS A 332 39.44 -5.39 36.08
CA LYS A 332 40.54 -5.42 37.06
C LYS A 332 40.76 -3.97 37.53
N VAL A 333 40.69 -3.80 38.84
CA VAL A 333 41.15 -2.62 39.56
C VAL A 333 42.62 -2.40 39.23
N GLN A 334 42.93 -1.30 38.55
CA GLN A 334 44.28 -0.74 38.51
C GLN A 334 44.19 0.65 39.12
N THR A 335 44.60 0.72 40.39
CA THR A 335 44.83 1.94 41.15
C THR A 335 46.05 2.67 40.58
N SER A 336 45.84 3.85 40.02
CA SER A 336 46.84 4.91 39.97
C SER A 336 46.11 6.22 40.24
N ALA A 337 46.45 6.85 41.36
CA ALA A 337 45.87 8.09 41.83
C ALA A 337 46.40 9.28 41.01
N GLU A 338 45.50 10.14 40.53
CA GLU A 338 45.80 11.52 40.15
C GLU A 338 44.58 12.42 40.44
N PRO A 339 44.78 13.71 40.74
CA PRO A 339 43.87 14.50 41.58
C PRO A 339 42.68 15.10 40.82
N VAL A 340 41.62 15.31 41.59
CA VAL A 340 40.32 15.88 41.22
C VAL A 340 40.45 17.30 40.69
N SER A 341 39.97 17.55 39.47
CA SER A 341 39.63 18.88 38.96
C SER A 341 38.11 19.04 38.84
N GLU A 342 37.60 20.19 39.31
CA GLU A 342 36.18 20.57 39.45
C GLU A 342 35.29 20.38 38.21
N PRO A 343 33.97 20.20 38.37
CA PRO A 343 33.04 20.04 37.26
C PRO A 343 32.71 21.39 36.60
N ALA A 344 32.97 21.50 35.30
CA ALA A 344 32.43 22.59 34.48
C ALA A 344 30.91 22.39 34.23
N PRO A 345 30.13 23.48 34.13
CA PRO A 345 28.67 23.40 34.14
C PRO A 345 28.10 22.83 32.84
N ALA A 346 26.97 22.15 32.98
CA ALA A 346 26.20 21.56 31.89
C ALA A 346 25.82 22.61 30.83
N GLN A 347 26.22 22.36 29.57
CA GLN A 347 25.60 23.00 28.41
C GLN A 347 24.59 22.04 27.79
N THR A 348 23.33 22.38 28.00
CA THR A 348 22.17 21.89 27.29
C THR A 348 22.17 22.39 25.83
N GLU A 349 21.58 21.57 24.96
CA GLU A 349 20.93 21.92 23.69
C GLU A 349 21.76 22.24 22.44
N LYS A 350 21.67 21.39 21.41
CA LYS A 350 20.69 21.47 20.28
C LYS A 350 21.28 20.79 19.03
N TYR A 351 20.79 19.60 18.70
CA TYR A 351 21.05 19.00 17.38
C TYR A 351 20.02 19.52 16.38
N TYR A 352 20.44 20.45 15.52
CA TYR A 352 19.77 20.78 14.26
C TYR A 352 20.52 20.06 13.13
N TYR A 353 19.87 19.18 12.38
CA TYR A 353 20.38 18.71 11.09
C TYR A 353 19.59 19.38 9.95
N ARG A 354 20.35 19.91 9.00
CA ARG A 354 19.93 20.63 7.79
C ARG A 354 19.48 19.70 6.70
#